data_AF-A0A517R8D5-F1
#
_entry.id   AF-A0A517R8D5-F1
#
_cell.length_a   1.000
_cell.length_b   1.000
_cell.length_c   1.000
_cell.angle_alpha   90.00
_cell.angle_beta   90.00
_cell.angle_gamma   90.00
#
_symmetry.space_group_name_H-M   'P 1'
#
loop_
_entity.id
_entity.type
_entity.pdbx_description
1 polymer ?
#
loop_
_entity_poly.entity_id
_entity_poly.type
_entity_poly.pdbx_seq_one_letter_code
_entity_poly.pdbx_strand_id
1 'polypeptide(L)'
;MAKKVRKKTKQEMADPVFRKRVSSQSEVLLRAYAECEKLSPSRLQFIYDLTGGGWISRFENLDDDAAFEKESRRWTKLRREFLNTVEKPREIHCFTCLYNADEGIKPLIRMMKHPSCDAGSALRMFWVYDPVYYSDYRTISECPDNEGQDVMRMLRAIKRRFKQSDFKTRKFYFDPEPWLQADHVDLEALQLPDAMLTAIPKSSRGVK
;
A
#
# COMPACT_ATOMS: atom_id res chain seq x y z
N MET A 1 -14.49 3.87 -19.90
CA MET A 1 -15.14 4.24 -18.62
C MET A 1 -14.91 3.07 -17.67
N ALA A 2 -14.28 3.27 -16.51
CA ALA A 2 -14.13 2.20 -15.54
C ALA A 2 -15.51 1.69 -15.09
N LYS A 3 -15.64 0.38 -14.92
CA LYS A 3 -16.89 -0.20 -14.40
C LYS A 3 -17.20 0.42 -13.04
N LYS A 4 -18.41 0.97 -12.90
CA LYS A 4 -18.89 1.52 -11.63
C LYS A 4 -18.88 0.38 -10.60
N VAL A 5 -18.09 0.51 -9.54
CA VAL A 5 -18.02 -0.51 -8.48
C VAL A 5 -19.40 -0.65 -7.84
N ARG A 6 -20.09 -1.76 -8.13
CA ARG A 6 -21.41 -2.04 -7.54
C ARG A 6 -21.20 -2.42 -6.08
N LYS A 7 -21.93 -1.77 -5.17
CA LYS A 7 -22.01 -2.22 -3.78
C LYS A 7 -22.59 -3.63 -3.73
N LYS A 8 -21.90 -4.54 -3.03
CA LYS A 8 -22.41 -5.90 -2.78
C LYS A 8 -23.70 -5.82 -1.96
N THR A 9 -24.65 -6.69 -2.26
CA THR A 9 -25.89 -6.86 -1.50
C THR A 9 -25.60 -7.48 -0.13
N LYS A 10 -26.56 -7.39 0.80
CA LYS A 10 -26.46 -8.06 2.11
C LYS A 10 -26.21 -9.57 1.97
N GLN A 11 -26.82 -10.21 0.98
CA GLN A 11 -26.66 -11.64 0.72
C GLN A 11 -25.25 -11.96 0.22
N GLU A 12 -24.70 -11.14 -0.68
CA GLU A 12 -23.31 -11.29 -1.15
C GLU A 12 -22.27 -11.03 -0.04
N MET A 13 -22.57 -10.13 0.90
CA MET A 13 -21.73 -9.92 2.09
C MET A 13 -21.88 -11.02 3.15
N ALA A 14 -22.99 -11.76 3.11
CA ALA A 14 -23.24 -12.91 3.97
C ALA A 14 -22.65 -14.22 3.42
N ASP A 15 -22.28 -14.23 2.13
CA ASP A 15 -21.68 -15.38 1.47
C ASP A 15 -20.43 -15.87 2.23
N PRO A 16 -20.36 -17.17 2.62
CA PRO A 16 -19.25 -17.70 3.39
C PRO A 16 -17.90 -17.62 2.67
N VAL A 17 -17.88 -17.76 1.34
CA VAL A 17 -16.65 -17.69 0.54
C VAL A 17 -16.11 -16.25 0.54
N PHE A 18 -16.98 -15.27 0.31
CA PHE A 18 -16.66 -13.85 0.40
C PHE A 18 -16.12 -13.49 1.79
N ARG A 19 -16.80 -13.88 2.86
CA ARG A 19 -16.38 -13.59 4.25
C ARG A 19 -15.03 -14.21 4.57
N LYS A 20 -14.82 -15.47 4.20
CA LYS A 20 -13.53 -16.15 4.39
C LYS A 20 -12.41 -15.40 3.67
N ARG A 21 -12.63 -15.01 2.41
CA ARG A 21 -11.65 -14.25 1.62
C ARG A 21 -11.31 -12.90 2.27
N VAL A 22 -12.31 -12.12 2.68
CA VAL A 22 -12.09 -10.82 3.36
C VAL A 22 -11.33 -11.01 4.68
N SER A 23 -11.65 -12.07 5.43
CA SER A 23 -10.91 -12.44 6.64
C SER A 23 -9.44 -12.77 6.33
N SER A 24 -9.18 -13.56 5.27
CA SER A 24 -7.81 -13.88 4.85
C SER A 24 -7.05 -12.66 4.33
N GLN A 25 -7.70 -11.74 3.61
CA GLN A 25 -7.09 -10.46 3.22
C GLN A 25 -6.69 -9.65 4.46
N SER A 26 -7.58 -9.55 5.45
CA SER A 26 -7.31 -8.87 6.73
C SER A 26 -6.13 -9.49 7.46
N GLU A 27 -6.07 -10.83 7.54
CA GLU A 27 -4.96 -11.56 8.18
C GLU A 27 -3.61 -11.27 7.51
N VAL A 28 -3.57 -11.27 6.17
CA VAL A 28 -2.35 -10.93 5.42
C VAL A 28 -1.90 -9.50 5.71
N LEU A 29 -2.83 -8.54 5.73
CA LEU A 29 -2.51 -7.14 6.02
C LEU A 29 -2.05 -6.94 7.47
N LEU A 30 -2.67 -7.61 8.45
CA LEU A 30 -2.24 -7.59 9.85
C LEU A 30 -0.84 -8.16 10.01
N ARG A 31 -0.53 -9.27 9.33
CA ARG A 31 0.80 -9.87 9.37
C ARG A 31 1.87 -9.00 8.71
N ALA A 32 1.53 -8.31 7.61
CA ALA A 32 2.43 -7.31 7.04
C ALA A 32 2.67 -6.18 8.05
N TYR A 33 1.60 -5.66 8.67
CA TYR A 33 1.67 -4.60 9.66
C TYR A 33 2.53 -4.96 10.89
N ALA A 34 2.52 -6.23 11.33
CA ALA A 34 3.34 -6.69 12.45
C ALA A 34 4.85 -6.48 12.27
N GLU A 35 5.35 -6.27 11.04
CA GLU A 35 6.75 -5.87 10.82
C GLU A 35 7.08 -4.49 11.42
N CYS A 36 6.08 -3.67 11.70
CA CYS A 36 6.22 -2.34 12.30
C CYS A 36 6.44 -2.36 13.79
N GLU A 37 5.95 -3.39 14.48
CA GLU A 37 6.18 -3.61 15.91
C GLU A 37 7.65 -3.92 16.22
N LYS A 38 8.45 -4.24 15.21
CA LYS A 38 9.92 -4.43 15.34
C LYS A 38 10.71 -3.11 15.35
N LEU A 39 10.06 -1.97 15.14
CA LEU A 39 10.66 -0.66 15.38
C LEU A 39 10.55 -0.30 16.86
N SER A 40 11.40 0.60 17.36
CA SER A 40 11.18 1.14 18.70
C SER A 40 9.83 1.87 18.76
N PRO A 41 9.13 1.88 19.91
CA PRO A 41 7.84 2.58 20.03
C PRO A 41 7.91 4.05 19.59
N SER A 42 8.98 4.75 19.96
CA SER A 42 9.22 6.14 19.56
C SER A 42 9.39 6.31 18.04
N ARG A 43 10.05 5.35 17.37
CA ARG A 43 10.27 5.41 15.92
C ARG A 43 9.00 5.06 15.15
N LEU A 44 8.23 4.08 15.63
CA LEU A 44 6.93 3.74 15.07
C LEU A 44 5.95 4.92 15.20
N GLN A 45 5.87 5.54 16.39
CA GLN A 45 5.02 6.70 16.63
C GLN A 45 5.41 7.86 15.70
N PHE A 46 6.71 8.14 15.55
CA PHE A 46 7.18 9.14 14.60
C PHE A 46 6.70 8.86 13.17
N ILE A 47 6.83 7.62 12.68
CA ILE A 47 6.34 7.25 11.34
C ILE A 47 4.81 7.40 11.26
N TYR A 48 4.07 7.01 12.29
CA TYR A 48 2.62 7.17 12.35
C TYR A 48 2.19 8.64 12.23
N ASP A 49 2.89 9.53 12.94
CA ASP A 49 2.63 10.98 12.86
C ASP A 49 2.92 11.54 11.45
N LEU A 50 3.95 11.02 10.77
CA LEU A 50 4.27 11.43 9.39
C LEU A 50 3.25 10.98 8.34
N THR A 51 2.54 9.89 8.61
CA THR A 51 1.83 9.09 7.59
C THR A 51 0.32 9.22 7.66
N GLY A 52 -0.25 9.36 8.86
CA GLY A 52 -1.70 9.39 9.06
C GLY A 52 -2.17 10.53 9.95
N GLY A 53 -1.36 11.59 10.10
CA GLY A 53 -1.72 12.72 10.96
C GLY A 53 -1.84 12.36 12.43
N GLY A 54 -1.15 11.31 12.90
CA GLY A 54 -1.23 10.84 14.28
C GLY A 54 -0.92 11.90 15.34
N TRP A 55 -0.22 12.97 14.96
CA TRP A 55 0.06 14.13 15.80
C TRP A 55 -1.18 14.96 16.13
N ILE A 56 -2.22 14.93 15.28
CA ILE A 56 -3.47 15.70 15.45
C ILE A 56 -4.17 15.33 16.76
N SER A 57 -4.18 14.05 17.13
CA SER A 57 -4.82 13.58 18.37
C SER A 57 -4.14 14.09 19.65
N ARG A 58 -2.93 14.64 19.52
CA ARG A 58 -2.14 15.20 20.63
C ARG A 58 -2.00 16.72 20.52
N PHE A 59 -2.70 17.33 19.57
CA PHE A 59 -2.73 18.77 19.42
C PHE A 59 -3.78 19.34 20.38
N GLU A 60 -3.35 20.15 21.34
CA GLU A 60 -4.17 20.54 22.50
C GLU A 60 -5.32 21.49 22.14
N ASN A 61 -5.10 22.42 21.21
CA ASN A 61 -6.03 23.52 20.93
C ASN A 61 -6.51 23.50 19.47
N LEU A 62 -7.38 22.55 19.12
CA LEU A 62 -7.91 22.43 17.75
C LEU A 62 -8.65 23.67 17.25
N ASP A 63 -9.12 24.53 18.15
CA ASP A 63 -9.78 25.81 17.81
C ASP A 63 -8.80 26.94 17.46
N ASP A 64 -7.49 26.74 17.63
CA ASP A 64 -6.44 27.67 17.20
C ASP A 64 -5.92 27.28 15.81
N ASP A 65 -6.60 27.78 14.78
CA ASP A 65 -6.25 27.55 13.37
C ASP A 65 -4.80 27.91 13.06
N ALA A 66 -4.27 29.00 13.65
CA ALA A 66 -2.92 29.47 13.38
C ALA A 66 -1.87 28.52 13.96
N ALA A 67 -2.11 28.03 15.18
CA ALA A 67 -1.25 27.02 15.80
C ALA A 67 -1.34 25.67 15.06
N PHE A 68 -2.54 25.27 14.64
CA PHE A 68 -2.75 24.03 13.90
C PHE A 68 -2.01 24.06 12.56
N GLU A 69 -2.16 25.14 11.80
CA GLU A 69 -1.46 25.34 10.53
C GLU A 69 0.06 25.33 10.69
N LYS A 70 0.57 25.94 11.77
CA LYS A 70 2.01 25.93 12.07
C LYS A 70 2.52 24.51 12.33
N GLU A 71 1.78 23.72 13.12
CA GLU A 71 2.17 22.34 13.43
C GLU A 71 2.02 21.42 12.20
N SER A 72 0.95 21.59 11.41
CA SER A 72 0.76 20.89 10.12
C SER A 72 1.92 21.13 9.14
N ARG A 73 2.39 22.38 9.01
CA ARG A 73 3.56 22.72 8.19
C ARG A 73 4.84 22.07 8.70
N ARG A 74 5.03 22.00 10.02
CA ARG A 74 6.15 21.29 10.64
C ARG A 74 6.14 19.81 10.27
N TRP A 75 5.00 19.13 10.41
CA TRP A 75 4.87 17.71 10.04
C TRP A 75 5.04 17.46 8.55
N THR A 76 4.54 18.36 7.70
CA THR A 76 4.77 18.32 6.25
C THR A 76 6.27 18.41 5.92
N LYS A 77 7.00 19.30 6.62
CA LYS A 77 8.46 19.42 6.47
C LYS A 77 9.18 18.14 6.91
N LEU A 78 8.84 17.60 8.08
CA LEU A 78 9.42 16.36 8.60
C LEU A 78 9.15 15.17 7.67
N ARG A 79 7.96 15.07 7.08
CA ARG A 79 7.66 14.03 6.08
C ARG A 79 8.57 14.18 4.86
N ARG A 80 8.73 15.39 4.34
CA ARG A 80 9.62 15.64 3.19
C ARG A 80 11.05 15.24 3.50
N GLU A 81 11.55 15.57 4.68
CA GLU A 81 12.89 15.18 5.14
C GLU A 81 13.00 13.66 5.25
N PHE A 82 12.03 12.98 5.86
CA PHE A 82 11.98 11.52 5.94
C PHE A 82 12.00 10.88 4.54
N LEU A 83 11.18 11.35 3.61
CA LEU A 83 11.14 10.85 2.23
C LEU A 83 12.47 11.04 1.46
N ASN A 84 13.30 11.99 1.89
CA ASN A 84 14.62 12.27 1.31
C ASN A 84 15.75 11.45 1.95
N THR A 85 15.57 10.99 3.20
CA THR A 85 16.66 10.46 4.05
C THR A 85 16.45 9.03 4.54
N VAL A 86 15.25 8.46 4.37
CA VAL A 86 14.96 7.11 4.84
C VAL A 86 15.75 6.07 4.04
N GLU A 87 16.56 5.28 4.73
CA GLU A 87 17.35 4.22 4.08
C GLU A 87 16.89 2.80 4.46
N LYS A 88 16.26 2.66 5.63
CA LYS A 88 15.92 1.36 6.22
C LYS A 88 14.67 0.77 5.55
N PRO A 89 14.74 -0.44 4.95
CA PRO A 89 13.59 -1.07 4.31
C PRO A 89 12.35 -1.17 5.22
N ARG A 90 12.55 -1.43 6.52
CA ARG A 90 11.46 -1.57 7.49
C ARG A 90 10.72 -0.26 7.72
N GLU A 91 11.43 0.86 7.78
CA GLU A 91 10.80 2.16 7.93
C GLU A 91 10.00 2.53 6.68
N ILE A 92 10.51 2.20 5.49
CA ILE A 92 9.78 2.35 4.23
C ILE A 92 8.52 1.47 4.24
N HIS A 93 8.64 0.19 4.64
CA HIS A 93 7.50 -0.71 4.76
C HIS A 93 6.42 -0.12 5.68
N CYS A 94 6.80 0.31 6.88
CA CYS A 94 5.86 0.89 7.84
C CYS A 94 5.25 2.18 7.37
N PHE A 95 6.02 3.03 6.70
CA PHE A 95 5.48 4.22 6.04
C PHE A 95 4.35 3.82 5.08
N THR A 96 4.57 2.84 4.20
CA THR A 96 3.55 2.39 3.23
C THR A 96 2.36 1.66 3.86
N CYS A 97 2.53 1.10 5.05
CA CYS A 97 1.46 0.44 5.79
C CYS A 97 0.52 1.43 6.48
N LEU A 98 1.06 2.54 6.96
CA LEU A 98 0.36 3.54 7.77
C LEU A 98 -0.12 4.77 7.00
N TYR A 99 0.37 4.97 5.78
CA TYR A 99 0.07 6.16 4.98
C TYR A 99 -1.42 6.32 4.70
N ASN A 100 -1.94 7.49 5.06
CA ASN A 100 -3.28 7.93 4.71
C ASN A 100 -3.31 8.37 3.25
N ALA A 101 -3.96 7.57 2.41
CA ALA A 101 -4.07 7.84 0.97
C ALA A 101 -4.80 9.16 0.65
N ASP A 102 -5.66 9.65 1.55
CA ASP A 102 -6.38 10.93 1.37
C ASP A 102 -5.42 12.14 1.30
N GLU A 103 -4.17 11.98 1.73
CA GLU A 103 -3.11 12.98 1.55
C GLU A 103 -2.42 12.90 0.16
N GLY A 104 -2.96 12.08 -0.74
CA GLY A 104 -2.48 11.84 -2.10
C GLY A 104 -1.33 10.83 -2.17
N ILE A 105 -1.14 10.22 -3.34
CA ILE A 105 -0.31 9.00 -3.50
C ILE A 105 1.18 9.27 -3.75
N LYS A 106 1.59 10.54 -3.96
CA LYS A 106 2.99 10.88 -4.33
C LYS A 106 4.04 10.38 -3.33
N PRO A 107 3.84 10.45 -1.99
CA PRO A 107 4.78 9.88 -1.04
C PRO A 107 4.96 8.36 -1.20
N LEU A 108 3.89 7.62 -1.52
CA LEU A 108 3.97 6.18 -1.78
C LEU A 108 4.72 5.86 -3.06
N ILE A 109 4.52 6.64 -4.13
CA ILE A 109 5.32 6.51 -5.36
C ILE A 109 6.81 6.68 -5.05
N ARG A 110 7.16 7.63 -4.18
CA ARG A 110 8.54 7.87 -3.77
C ARG A 110 9.11 6.71 -2.96
N MET A 111 8.36 6.20 -1.98
CA MET A 111 8.75 5.02 -1.21
C MET A 111 8.92 3.79 -2.11
N MET A 112 7.99 3.56 -3.04
CA MET A 112 8.05 2.45 -3.99
C MET A 112 9.26 2.54 -4.93
N LYS A 113 9.66 3.74 -5.37
CA LYS A 113 10.86 3.93 -6.21
C LYS A 113 12.16 3.87 -5.42
N HIS A 114 12.10 3.86 -4.09
CA HIS A 114 13.29 3.85 -3.27
C HIS A 114 14.09 2.54 -3.46
N PRO A 115 15.44 2.58 -3.57
CA PRO A 115 16.26 1.38 -3.74
C PRO A 115 16.11 0.35 -2.62
N SER A 116 15.87 0.83 -1.39
CA SER A 116 15.60 -0.02 -0.22
C SER A 116 14.14 -0.49 -0.09
N CYS A 117 13.25 -0.16 -1.04
CA CYS A 117 11.90 -0.72 -1.01
C CYS A 117 11.97 -2.24 -1.19
N ASP A 118 11.35 -2.96 -0.26
CA ASP A 118 11.26 -4.41 -0.30
C ASP A 118 10.19 -4.87 -1.31
N ALA A 119 10.41 -6.02 -1.94
CA ALA A 119 9.43 -6.59 -2.88
C ALA A 119 8.09 -6.88 -2.19
N GLY A 120 8.08 -7.31 -0.92
CA GLY A 120 6.85 -7.57 -0.17
C GLY A 120 6.03 -6.29 0.06
N SER A 121 6.70 -5.18 0.40
CA SER A 121 6.06 -3.87 0.51
C SER A 121 5.45 -3.43 -0.83
N ALA A 122 6.19 -3.62 -1.92
CA ALA A 122 5.72 -3.27 -3.25
C ALA A 122 4.52 -4.13 -3.69
N LEU A 123 4.56 -5.44 -3.43
CA LEU A 123 3.45 -6.34 -3.73
C LEU A 123 2.20 -5.97 -2.94
N ARG A 124 2.35 -5.65 -1.65
CA ARG A 124 1.25 -5.15 -0.83
C ARG A 124 0.62 -3.90 -1.43
N MET A 125 1.43 -2.87 -1.75
CA MET A 125 0.92 -1.65 -2.37
C MET A 125 0.21 -1.95 -3.69
N PHE A 126 0.74 -2.86 -4.51
CA PHE A 126 0.10 -3.21 -5.76
C PHE A 126 -1.34 -3.70 -5.57
N TRP A 127 -1.57 -4.61 -4.62
CA TRP A 127 -2.89 -5.20 -4.38
C TRP A 127 -3.84 -4.32 -3.55
N VAL A 128 -3.31 -3.50 -2.65
CA VAL A 128 -4.12 -2.58 -1.82
C VAL A 128 -4.66 -1.41 -2.65
N TYR A 129 -3.93 -0.95 -3.68
CA TYR A 129 -4.33 0.17 -4.53
C TYR A 129 -5.10 -0.27 -5.80
N ASP A 130 -5.88 -1.34 -5.66
CA ASP A 130 -6.87 -1.86 -6.62
C ASP A 130 -6.38 -1.91 -8.08
N PRO A 131 -5.50 -2.85 -8.42
CA PRO A 131 -4.98 -2.94 -9.78
C PRO A 131 -6.05 -3.35 -10.79
N VAL A 132 -7.14 -3.96 -10.34
CA VAL A 132 -8.26 -4.38 -11.19
C VAL A 132 -9.01 -3.16 -11.70
N TYR A 133 -9.36 -2.22 -10.82
CA TYR A 133 -10.02 -0.97 -11.22
C TYR A 133 -9.21 -0.23 -12.30
N TYR A 134 -7.88 -0.19 -12.14
CA TYR A 134 -7.01 0.50 -13.09
C TYR A 134 -6.70 -0.28 -14.37
N SER A 135 -7.07 -1.56 -14.44
CA SER A 135 -6.86 -2.40 -15.64
C SER A 135 -7.82 -2.03 -16.79
N ASP A 136 -8.94 -1.37 -16.48
CA ASP A 136 -9.89 -0.85 -17.46
C ASP A 136 -9.34 0.33 -18.29
N TYR A 137 -8.23 0.95 -17.87
CA TYR A 137 -7.62 2.09 -18.55
C TYR A 137 -6.39 1.67 -19.35
N ARG A 138 -6.41 1.93 -20.66
CA ARG A 138 -5.30 1.61 -21.57
C ARG A 138 -4.14 2.56 -21.36
N THR A 139 -4.41 3.85 -21.16
CA THR A 139 -3.39 4.89 -20.97
C THR A 139 -3.57 5.62 -19.64
N ILE A 140 -2.50 6.23 -19.12
CA ILE A 140 -2.58 7.02 -17.89
C ILE A 140 -3.56 8.18 -18.08
N SER A 141 -3.54 8.85 -19.23
CA SER A 141 -4.42 9.97 -19.56
C SER A 141 -5.91 9.62 -19.62
N GLU A 142 -6.28 8.34 -19.69
CA GLU A 142 -7.68 7.91 -19.64
C GLU A 142 -8.24 7.87 -18.21
N CYS A 143 -7.39 7.91 -17.18
CA CYS A 143 -7.87 8.06 -15.81
C CYS A 143 -8.52 9.43 -15.60
N PRO A 144 -9.67 9.48 -14.91
CA PRO A 144 -10.51 10.66 -14.83
C PRO A 144 -9.87 11.82 -14.06
N ASP A 145 -8.97 11.52 -13.12
CA ASP A 145 -8.37 12.50 -12.23
C ASP A 145 -6.85 12.28 -12.06
N ASN A 146 -6.17 13.32 -11.58
CA ASN A 146 -4.72 13.31 -11.41
C ASN A 146 -4.23 12.28 -10.40
N GLU A 147 -5.05 11.94 -9.40
CA GLU A 147 -4.70 10.98 -8.37
C GLU A 147 -4.72 9.55 -8.93
N GLY A 148 -5.76 9.18 -9.68
CA GLY A 148 -5.86 7.93 -10.41
C GLY A 148 -4.72 7.77 -11.42
N GLN A 149 -4.31 8.86 -12.08
CA GLN A 149 -3.11 8.85 -12.91
C GLN A 149 -1.83 8.52 -12.11
N ASP A 150 -1.70 9.08 -10.92
CA ASP A 150 -0.58 8.79 -10.02
C ASP A 150 -0.60 7.34 -9.51
N VAL A 151 -1.77 6.79 -9.19
CA VAL A 151 -1.93 5.36 -8.84
C VAL A 151 -1.53 4.48 -10.02
N MET A 152 -2.00 4.74 -11.24
CA MET A 152 -1.58 3.99 -12.42
C MET A 152 -0.06 4.02 -12.63
N ARG A 153 0.58 5.18 -12.44
CA ARG A 153 2.05 5.30 -12.51
C ARG A 153 2.73 4.42 -11.47
N MET A 154 2.18 4.37 -10.25
CA MET A 154 2.68 3.51 -9.17
C MET A 154 2.56 2.03 -9.54
N LEU A 155 1.36 1.57 -9.94
CA LEU A 155 1.06 0.18 -10.27
C LEU A 155 1.87 -0.34 -11.45
N ARG A 156 2.09 0.50 -12.48
CA ARG A 156 2.96 0.16 -13.62
C ARG A 156 4.44 0.06 -13.21
N ALA A 157 4.89 0.92 -12.30
CA ALA A 157 6.28 0.94 -11.83
C ALA A 157 6.60 -0.27 -10.93
N ILE A 158 5.86 -0.49 -9.85
CA ILE A 158 5.15 -1.77 -9.61
C ILE A 158 5.64 -3.01 -10.36
N LYS A 159 4.78 -3.39 -11.30
CA LYS A 159 4.91 -4.47 -12.25
C LYS A 159 6.26 -4.48 -12.98
N ARG A 160 6.77 -3.31 -13.39
CA ARG A 160 8.07 -3.21 -14.08
C ARG A 160 9.23 -3.65 -13.19
N ARG A 161 9.28 -3.22 -11.93
CA ARG A 161 10.34 -3.63 -10.99
C ARG A 161 10.31 -5.13 -10.72
N PHE A 162 9.13 -5.73 -10.64
CA PHE A 162 9.00 -7.19 -10.56
C PHE A 162 9.52 -7.89 -11.81
N LYS A 163 9.16 -7.41 -13.00
CA LYS A 163 9.65 -7.95 -14.28
C LYS A 163 11.18 -7.86 -14.39
N GLN A 164 11.77 -6.80 -13.86
CA GLN A 164 13.22 -6.57 -13.87
C GLN A 164 13.96 -7.22 -12.70
N SER A 165 13.25 -7.82 -11.74
CA SER A 165 13.83 -8.32 -10.48
C SER A 165 14.67 -7.28 -9.72
N ASP A 166 14.25 -6.01 -9.76
CA ASP A 166 15.00 -4.83 -9.29
C ASP A 166 14.83 -4.53 -7.78
N PHE A 167 14.42 -5.51 -6.98
CA PHE A 167 14.28 -5.33 -5.53
C PHE A 167 15.50 -5.86 -4.78
N LYS A 168 16.14 -5.00 -3.99
CA LYS A 168 17.30 -5.37 -3.16
C LYS A 168 16.96 -6.42 -2.11
N THR A 169 15.73 -6.42 -1.60
CA THR A 169 15.26 -7.35 -0.56
C THR A 169 13.86 -7.88 -0.85
N ARG A 170 13.55 -9.06 -0.30
CA ARG A 170 12.26 -9.77 -0.40
C ARG A 170 11.86 -10.37 0.96
N LYS A 171 11.92 -9.55 2.01
CA LYS A 171 11.86 -9.98 3.42
C LYS A 171 10.49 -9.77 4.06
N PHE A 172 9.73 -8.75 3.65
CA PHE A 172 8.47 -8.43 4.32
C PHE A 172 7.33 -9.27 3.77
N TYR A 173 6.46 -9.71 4.68
CA TYR A 173 5.41 -10.65 4.32
C TYR A 173 4.31 -9.99 3.49
N PHE A 174 3.95 -10.61 2.38
CA PHE A 174 2.68 -10.39 1.68
C PHE A 174 2.31 -11.62 0.86
N ASP A 175 1.08 -12.11 1.01
CA ASP A 175 0.54 -13.22 0.25
C ASP A 175 -0.63 -12.74 -0.63
N PRO A 176 -0.49 -12.75 -1.97
CA PRO A 176 -1.53 -12.26 -2.87
C PRO A 176 -2.70 -13.22 -3.02
N GLU A 177 -2.61 -14.47 -2.54
CA GLU A 177 -3.61 -15.51 -2.77
C GLU A 177 -5.06 -15.07 -2.49
N PRO A 178 -5.37 -14.38 -1.36
CA PRO A 178 -6.74 -13.92 -1.10
C PRO A 178 -7.25 -12.86 -2.08
N TRP A 179 -6.37 -12.13 -2.77
CA TRP A 179 -6.75 -11.22 -3.85
C TRP A 179 -6.92 -11.97 -5.16
N LEU A 180 -6.03 -12.91 -5.48
CA LEU A 180 -6.11 -13.73 -6.70
C LEU A 180 -7.43 -14.52 -6.79
N GLN A 181 -7.95 -14.98 -5.66
CA GLN A 181 -9.22 -15.72 -5.56
C GLN A 181 -10.47 -14.82 -5.60
N ALA A 182 -10.34 -13.52 -5.85
CA ALA A 182 -11.48 -12.63 -5.92
C ALA A 182 -12.15 -12.68 -7.29
N ASP A 183 -13.47 -12.86 -7.32
CA ASP A 183 -14.26 -13.14 -8.54
C ASP A 183 -14.18 -12.05 -9.63
N HIS A 184 -13.71 -10.86 -9.29
CA HIS A 184 -13.56 -9.73 -10.20
C HIS A 184 -12.14 -9.59 -10.76
N VAL A 185 -11.19 -10.38 -10.28
CA VAL A 185 -9.79 -10.34 -10.73
C VAL A 185 -9.66 -11.08 -12.04
N ASP A 186 -9.26 -10.35 -13.07
CA ASP A 186 -8.90 -10.87 -14.38
C ASP A 186 -7.36 -10.86 -14.52
N LEU A 187 -6.73 -12.02 -14.35
CA LEU A 187 -5.28 -12.15 -14.42
C LEU A 187 -4.74 -11.96 -15.85
N GLU A 188 -5.55 -12.28 -16.86
CA GLU A 188 -5.18 -12.08 -18.26
C GLU A 188 -5.12 -10.59 -18.59
N ALA A 189 -6.10 -9.81 -18.10
CA ALA A 189 -6.09 -8.35 -18.23
C ALA A 189 -4.91 -7.71 -17.48
N LEU A 190 -4.61 -8.20 -16.27
CA LEU A 190 -3.51 -7.66 -15.45
C LEU A 190 -2.13 -7.99 -15.99
N GLN A 191 -1.96 -9.11 -16.71
CA GLN A 191 -0.70 -9.59 -17.30
C GLN A 191 0.47 -9.56 -16.30
N LEU A 192 0.28 -10.07 -15.09
CA LEU A 192 1.26 -9.98 -14.00
C LEU A 192 2.46 -10.91 -14.25
N PRO A 193 3.69 -10.50 -13.88
CA PRO A 193 4.81 -11.43 -13.76
C PRO A 193 4.52 -12.51 -12.70
N ASP A 194 4.94 -13.76 -12.94
CA ASP A 194 4.74 -14.90 -12.00
C ASP A 194 5.19 -14.59 -10.57
N ALA A 195 6.25 -13.79 -10.42
CA ALA A 195 6.78 -13.38 -9.12
C ALA A 195 5.79 -12.55 -8.27
N MET A 196 4.72 -12.00 -8.87
CA MET A 196 3.64 -11.28 -8.19
C MET A 196 2.45 -12.17 -7.85
N LEU A 197 2.44 -13.42 -8.31
CA LEU A 197 1.38 -14.41 -8.04
C LEU A 197 1.70 -15.29 -6.82
N THR A 198 2.88 -15.12 -6.21
CA THR A 198 3.33 -15.94 -5.09
C THR A 198 3.64 -15.09 -3.87
N ALA A 199 3.44 -15.65 -2.67
CA ALA A 199 3.79 -15.00 -1.42
C ALA A 199 5.27 -14.56 -1.36
N ILE A 200 5.51 -13.45 -0.67
CA ILE A 200 6.82 -12.92 -0.33
C ILE A 200 6.95 -12.90 1.20
N PRO A 201 8.08 -13.33 1.78
CA PRO A 201 9.01 -14.29 1.18
C PRO A 201 8.24 -15.56 0.79
N LYS A 202 8.73 -16.30 -0.22
CA LYS A 202 8.11 -17.57 -0.62
C LYS A 202 8.05 -18.47 0.62
N SER A 203 6.86 -18.98 0.93
CA SER A 203 6.72 -19.92 2.03
C SER A 203 7.58 -21.15 1.69
N SER A 204 8.51 -21.50 2.56
CA SER A 204 9.19 -22.79 2.53
C SER A 204 8.22 -23.87 3.02
N ARG A 205 7.03 -23.99 2.41
CA ARG A 205 6.26 -25.23 2.52
C ARG A 205 7.06 -26.26 1.72
N GLY A 206 8.02 -26.86 2.42
CA GLY A 206 8.66 -28.06 1.98
C GLY A 206 7.59 -29.08 1.67
N VAL A 207 7.79 -29.74 0.54
CA VAL A 207 7.34 -31.09 0.29
C VAL A 207 7.43 -31.87 1.61
N LYS A 208 6.29 -32.20 2.19
CA LYS A 208 6.13 -33.29 3.14
C LYS A 208 5.03 -34.17 2.62
#